data_AF-A0A8T5H837-F1
#
_entry.id   AF-A0A8T5H837-F1
#
_cell.length_a   1.000
_cell.length_b   1.000
_cell.length_c   1.000
_cell.angle_alpha   90.00
_cell.angle_beta   90.00
_cell.angle_gamma   90.00
#
_symmetry.space_group_name_H-M   'P 1'
#
loop_
_entity.id
_entity.type
_entity.pdbx_description
1 polymer ?
#
loop_
_entity_poly.entity_id
_entity_poly.type
_entity_poly.pdbx_seq_one_letter_code
_entity_poly.pdbx_strand_id
1 'polypeptide(L)'
;TTKFIKERLPQINGLGGKMVNRLLESKNYEHFQEMSLEFAKYVDVMTPRMQKVVNELSKNNIKCGIALFGETIFSMIPKEKENKVLEILEKYSDGIIVKSELDDAGARVLYN
;
A
#
# COMPACT_ATOMS: atom_id res chain seq x y z
N THR A 1 0.06 -6.92 18.92
CA THR A 1 0.95 -6.81 17.74
C THR A 1 2.18 -7.71 17.84
N THR A 2 2.92 -7.71 18.94
CA THR A 2 4.18 -8.48 19.10
C THR A 2 4.02 -10.00 19.07
N LYS A 3 2.90 -10.55 19.57
CA LYS A 3 2.61 -12.00 19.54
C LYS A 3 2.26 -12.50 18.12
N PHE A 4 1.45 -11.73 17.40
CA PHE A 4 1.03 -12.02 16.03
C PHE A 4 2.20 -12.12 15.05
N ILE A 5 3.13 -11.16 15.12
CA ILE A 5 4.35 -11.17 14.29
C ILE A 5 5.21 -12.39 14.61
N LYS A 6 5.38 -12.75 15.90
CA LYS A 6 6.18 -13.91 16.33
C LYS A 6 5.66 -15.24 15.80
N GLU A 7 4.35 -15.43 15.72
CA GLU A 7 3.74 -16.69 15.29
C GLU A 7 3.73 -16.86 13.75
N ARG A 8 3.67 -15.75 13.00
CA ARG A 8 3.62 -15.76 11.52
C ARG A 8 4.93 -15.36 10.82
N LEU A 9 5.98 -15.09 11.59
CA LEU A 9 7.28 -14.57 11.11
C LEU A 9 7.92 -15.42 9.98
N PRO A 10 7.97 -16.77 10.06
CA PRO A 10 8.53 -17.58 8.97
C PRO A 10 7.74 -17.47 7.65
N GLN A 11 6.41 -17.40 7.74
CA GLN A 11 5.51 -17.25 6.60
C GLN A 11 5.63 -15.86 5.96
N ILE A 12 5.66 -14.83 6.80
CA ILE A 12 5.92 -13.43 6.42
C ILE A 12 7.25 -13.31 5.67
N ASN A 13 8.33 -13.86 6.22
CA ASN A 13 9.65 -13.76 5.63
C ASN A 13 9.76 -14.53 4.30
N GLY A 14 9.11 -15.70 4.21
CA GLY A 14 9.09 -16.49 2.99
C GLY A 14 8.40 -15.79 1.82
N LEU A 15 7.18 -15.26 2.04
CA LEU A 15 6.45 -14.53 1.00
C LEU A 15 7.12 -13.19 0.67
N GLY A 16 7.51 -12.43 1.70
CA GLY A 16 8.17 -11.14 1.54
C GLY A 16 9.46 -11.25 0.73
N GLY A 17 10.30 -12.25 1.00
CA GLY A 17 11.53 -12.49 0.23
C GLY A 17 11.27 -12.77 -1.25
N LYS A 18 10.24 -13.57 -1.58
CA LYS A 18 9.84 -13.82 -2.97
C LYS A 18 9.35 -12.57 -3.68
N MET A 19 8.57 -11.74 -2.99
CA MET A 19 8.07 -10.48 -3.54
C MET A 19 9.20 -9.47 -3.79
N VAL A 20 10.22 -9.44 -2.93
CA VAL A 20 11.44 -8.64 -3.16
C VAL A 20 12.13 -9.08 -4.45
N ASN A 21 12.33 -10.38 -4.67
CA ASN A 21 12.94 -10.88 -5.91
C ASN A 21 12.12 -10.50 -7.15
N ARG A 22 10.80 -10.67 -7.10
CA ARG A 22 9.88 -10.24 -8.18
C ARG A 22 9.93 -8.73 -8.43
N LEU A 23 10.11 -7.92 -7.39
CA LEU A 23 10.23 -6.47 -7.52
C LEU A 23 11.56 -6.08 -8.19
N LEU A 24 12.65 -6.74 -7.83
CA LEU A 24 13.97 -6.51 -8.44
C LEU A 24 13.97 -6.86 -9.93
N GLU A 25 13.25 -7.91 -10.32
CA GLU A 25 13.07 -8.32 -11.73
C GLU A 25 12.19 -7.33 -12.50
N SER A 26 11.03 -6.96 -11.95
CA SER A 26 10.04 -6.17 -12.67
C SER A 26 10.30 -4.66 -12.66
N LYS A 27 10.92 -4.13 -11.60
CA LYS A 27 11.20 -2.68 -11.41
C LYS A 27 9.98 -1.79 -11.65
N ASN A 28 8.79 -2.30 -11.32
CA ASN A 28 7.51 -1.66 -11.62
C ASN A 28 6.75 -1.32 -10.33
N TYR A 29 6.40 -0.04 -10.16
CA TYR A 29 5.69 0.45 -8.98
C TYR A 29 4.24 -0.06 -8.89
N GLU A 30 3.60 -0.37 -10.01
CA GLU A 30 2.28 -1.03 -10.03
C GLU A 30 2.37 -2.46 -9.50
N HIS A 31 3.37 -3.22 -9.92
CA HIS A 31 3.61 -4.57 -9.38
C HIS A 31 3.92 -4.53 -7.88
N PHE A 32 4.68 -3.52 -7.41
CA PHE A 32 4.91 -3.33 -5.97
C PHE A 32 3.61 -3.15 -5.20
N GLN A 33 2.70 -2.31 -5.69
CA GLN A 33 1.41 -2.06 -5.05
C GLN A 33 0.55 -3.34 -4.99
N GLU A 34 0.50 -4.09 -6.09
CA GLU A 34 -0.21 -5.37 -6.14
C GLU A 34 0.37 -6.39 -5.16
N MET A 35 1.69 -6.51 -5.10
CA MET A 35 2.36 -7.38 -4.14
C MET A 35 2.12 -6.93 -2.70
N SER A 36 2.10 -5.62 -2.43
CA SER A 36 1.75 -5.07 -1.12
C SER A 36 0.32 -5.47 -0.69
N LEU A 37 -0.65 -5.41 -1.61
CA LEU A 37 -2.02 -5.87 -1.36
C LEU A 37 -2.11 -7.39 -1.18
N GLU A 38 -1.43 -8.17 -2.02
CA GLU A 38 -1.33 -9.63 -1.92
C GLU A 38 -0.76 -10.03 -0.55
N PHE A 39 0.32 -9.37 -0.14
CA PHE A 39 0.97 -9.61 1.13
C PHE A 39 0.04 -9.30 2.31
N ALA A 40 -0.65 -8.15 2.28
CA ALA A 40 -1.59 -7.77 3.33
C ALA A 40 -2.77 -8.75 3.48
N LYS A 41 -3.28 -9.27 2.37
CA LYS A 41 -4.29 -10.35 2.38
C LYS A 41 -3.73 -11.63 2.97
N TYR A 42 -2.51 -12.02 2.57
CA TYR A 42 -1.85 -13.22 3.06
C TYR A 42 -1.61 -13.17 4.58
N VAL A 43 -1.18 -12.01 5.09
CA VAL A 43 -0.96 -11.84 6.52
C VAL A 43 -2.24 -11.53 7.29
N ASP A 44 -3.42 -11.54 6.66
CA ASP A 44 -4.72 -11.38 7.33
C ASP A 44 -4.87 -10.06 8.12
N VAL A 45 -4.41 -8.95 7.52
CA VAL A 45 -4.53 -7.59 8.11
C VAL A 45 -5.55 -6.71 7.38
N MET A 46 -6.27 -7.28 6.40
CA MET A 46 -7.28 -6.57 5.62
C MET A 46 -8.61 -6.51 6.37
N THR A 47 -9.17 -5.31 6.53
CA THR A 47 -10.51 -5.14 7.07
C THR A 47 -11.57 -5.05 5.95
N PRO A 48 -12.85 -5.33 6.25
CA PRO A 48 -13.94 -5.14 5.28
C PRO A 48 -14.03 -3.70 4.75
N ARG A 49 -13.68 -2.71 5.58
CA ARG A 49 -13.65 -1.30 5.21
C ARG A 49 -12.56 -1.03 4.16
N MET A 50 -11.35 -1.53 4.40
CA MET A 50 -10.26 -1.42 3.43
C MET A 50 -10.61 -2.11 2.12
N GLN A 51 -11.24 -3.29 2.18
CA GLN A 51 -11.63 -4.05 0.99
C GLN A 51 -12.63 -3.29 0.10
N LYS A 52 -13.53 -2.49 0.68
CA LYS A 52 -14.45 -1.63 -0.10
C LYS A 52 -13.69 -0.61 -0.95
N VAL A 53 -12.73 0.09 -0.34
CA VAL A 53 -11.90 1.09 -1.03
C VAL A 53 -11.04 0.43 -2.11
N VAL A 54 -10.37 -0.68 -1.78
CA VAL A 54 -9.56 -1.46 -2.74
C VAL A 54 -10.39 -1.91 -3.95
N ASN A 55 -11.60 -2.41 -3.72
CA ASN A 55 -12.49 -2.83 -4.80
C ASN A 55 -12.88 -1.65 -5.72
N GLU A 56 -13.17 -0.48 -5.14
CA GLU A 56 -13.58 0.68 -5.90
C GLU A 56 -12.43 1.28 -6.73
N LEU A 57 -11.21 1.32 -6.18
CA LEU A 57 -10.00 1.67 -6.92
C LEU A 57 -9.74 0.67 -8.05
N SER A 58 -9.86 -0.64 -7.78
CA SER A 58 -9.65 -1.69 -8.78
C SER A 58 -10.65 -1.61 -9.95
N LYS A 59 -11.93 -1.34 -9.68
CA LYS A 59 -12.95 -1.13 -10.74
C LYS A 59 -12.61 0.04 -11.66
N ASN A 60 -11.83 1.00 -11.15
CA ASN A 60 -11.41 2.19 -11.88
C ASN A 60 -10.02 2.07 -12.51
N ASN A 61 -9.44 0.85 -12.54
CA ASN A 61 -8.09 0.55 -13.02
C ASN A 61 -6.99 1.34 -12.27
N ILE A 62 -7.18 1.53 -10.96
CA ILE A 62 -6.19 2.14 -10.07
C ILE A 62 -5.62 1.04 -9.18
N LYS A 63 -4.31 0.82 -9.29
CA LYS A 63 -3.57 -0.11 -8.43
C LYS A 63 -3.33 0.55 -7.08
N CYS A 64 -3.39 -0.24 -6.01
CA CYS A 64 -3.17 0.24 -4.65
C CYS A 64 -2.46 -0.83 -3.82
N GLY A 65 -1.79 -0.39 -2.77
CA GLY A 65 -1.16 -1.24 -1.76
C GLY A 65 -1.66 -0.88 -0.36
N ILE A 66 -1.18 -1.64 0.62
CA ILE A 66 -1.52 -1.48 2.04
C ILE A 66 -0.27 -1.06 2.80
N ALA A 67 -0.37 0.05 3.52
CA ALA A 67 0.65 0.39 4.52
C ALA A 67 0.38 -0.46 5.77
N LEU A 68 1.27 -1.42 6.01
CA LEU A 68 1.11 -2.44 7.04
C LEU A 68 1.01 -1.80 8.44
N PHE A 69 0.21 -2.43 9.29
CA PHE A 69 -0.07 -2.03 10.69
C PHE A 69 -0.97 -0.79 10.85
N GLY A 70 -2.10 -0.79 10.13
CA GLY A 70 -3.19 0.16 10.28
C GLY A 70 -4.24 -0.03 9.19
N GLU A 71 -5.32 0.76 9.24
CA GLU A 71 -6.26 0.87 8.12
C GLU A 71 -5.80 1.94 7.13
N THR A 72 -4.65 1.69 6.48
CA THR A 72 -4.05 2.65 5.54
C THR A 72 -3.84 2.01 4.19
N ILE A 73 -4.47 2.60 3.18
CA ILE A 73 -4.34 2.22 1.77
C ILE A 73 -3.57 3.35 1.09
N PHE A 74 -2.64 2.99 0.22
CA PHE A 74 -1.93 3.97 -0.59
C PHE A 74 -2.04 3.62 -2.07
N SER A 75 -1.92 4.63 -2.91
CA SER A 75 -1.80 4.47 -4.35
C SER A 75 -0.72 5.43 -4.87
N MET A 76 0.28 4.89 -5.56
CA MET A 76 1.20 5.64 -6.39
C MET A 76 0.60 5.71 -7.78
N ILE A 77 0.39 6.93 -8.25
CA ILE A 77 -0.28 7.21 -9.51
C ILE A 77 0.46 8.28 -10.29
N PRO A 78 0.37 8.24 -11.63
CA PRO A 78 0.69 9.39 -12.47
C PRO A 78 -0.19 10.59 -12.10
N LYS A 79 0.36 11.79 -12.21
CA LYS A 79 -0.30 13.05 -11.79
C LYS A 79 -1.64 13.27 -12.49
N GLU A 80 -1.76 12.86 -13.74
CA GLU A 80 -3.00 12.95 -14.53
C GLU A 80 -4.16 12.12 -13.97
N LYS A 81 -3.89 11.12 -13.11
CA LYS A 81 -4.93 10.31 -12.45
C LYS A 81 -5.36 10.90 -11.10
N GLU A 82 -4.75 11.98 -10.62
CA GLU A 82 -4.95 12.55 -9.28
C GLU A 82 -6.43 12.85 -8.99
N ASN A 83 -7.08 13.65 -9.84
CA ASN A 83 -8.49 14.04 -9.64
C ASN A 83 -9.40 12.81 -9.57
N LYS A 84 -9.20 11.83 -10.46
CA LYS A 84 -9.99 10.59 -10.48
C LYS A 84 -9.83 9.79 -9.19
N VAL A 85 -8.63 9.74 -8.63
CA VAL A 85 -8.38 9.04 -7.35
C VAL A 85 -9.05 9.79 -6.20
N LEU A 86 -8.90 11.12 -6.15
CA LEU A 86 -9.52 11.94 -5.12
C LEU A 86 -11.05 11.79 -5.11
N GLU A 87 -11.70 11.86 -6.28
CA GLU A 87 -13.14 11.64 -6.43
C GLU A 87 -13.61 10.28 -5.87
N ILE A 88 -12.78 9.25 -5.94
CA ILE A 88 -13.09 7.93 -5.36
C ILE A 88 -12.91 7.96 -3.84
N LEU A 89 -11.79 8.49 -3.35
CA LEU A 89 -11.46 8.50 -1.94
C LEU A 89 -12.37 9.42 -1.11
N GLU A 90 -12.82 10.54 -1.67
CA GLU A 90 -13.73 11.51 -1.01
C GLU A 90 -15.11 10.92 -0.69
N LYS A 91 -15.49 9.80 -1.32
CA LYS A 91 -16.71 9.05 -0.97
C LYS A 91 -16.64 8.40 0.42
N TYR A 92 -15.44 8.27 0.99
CA TYR A 92 -15.17 7.63 2.28
C TYR A 92 -14.81 8.69 3.33
N SER A 93 -15.83 9.28 3.96
CA SER A 93 -15.69 10.41 4.89
C SER A 93 -15.11 10.07 6.27
N ASP A 94 -14.92 8.79 6.55
CA ASP A 94 -14.42 8.26 7.82
C ASP A 94 -12.88 8.16 7.87
N GLY A 95 -12.19 8.54 6.78
CA GLY A 95 -10.73 8.48 6.64
C GLY A 95 -10.08 9.86 6.46
N ILE A 96 -8.75 9.87 6.47
CA ILE A 96 -7.94 11.05 6.14
C ILE A 96 -7.26 10.80 4.79
N ILE A 97 -7.44 11.73 3.85
CA ILE A 97 -6.73 11.70 2.57
C ILE A 97 -5.44 12.48 2.73
N VAL A 98 -4.31 11.81 2.49
CA VAL A 98 -2.98 12.44 2.46
C VAL A 98 -2.47 12.40 1.03
N LYS A 99 -2.08 13.56 0.52
CA LYS A 99 -1.36 13.70 -0.75
C LYS A 99 0.09 14.01 -0.46
N SER A 100 0.99 13.26 -1.08
CA SER A 100 2.43 13.46 -0.98
C SER A 100 3.11 13.10 -2.29
N GLU A 101 4.29 13.66 -2.49
CA GLU A 101 5.23 13.21 -3.51
C GLU A 101 6.17 12.15 -2.92
N LEU A 102 6.92 11.47 -3.80
CA LEU A 102 7.95 10.51 -3.39
C LEU A 102 9.21 11.29 -2.98
N ASP A 103 9.70 11.05 -1.77
CA ASP A 103 10.99 11.58 -1.31
C ASP A 103 12.13 10.65 -1.75
N ASP A 104 13.15 11.23 -2.38
CA ASP A 104 14.37 10.55 -2.84
C ASP A 104 15.63 10.99 -2.07
N ALA A 105 15.52 12.00 -1.20
CA ALA A 105 16.64 12.57 -0.46
C ALA A 105 16.84 11.91 0.92
N GLY A 106 15.81 11.28 1.48
CA GLY A 106 15.85 10.66 2.80
C GLY A 106 15.95 11.69 3.94
N ALA A 107 16.27 11.20 5.14
CA ALA A 107 16.35 12.03 6.34
C ALA A 107 17.55 13.00 6.29
N ARG A 108 17.30 14.29 6.58
CA ARG A 108 18.31 15.35 6.60
C ARG A 108 18.42 15.98 7.99
N VAL A 109 19.65 16.18 8.46
CA VAL A 109 19.92 17.00 9.65
C VAL A 109 20.11 18.44 9.20
N LEU A 110 19.29 19.34 9.73
CA LEU A 110 19.38 20.77 9.44
C LEU A 110 20.20 21.43 10.56
N TYR A 111 21.23 22.18 10.18
CA TYR A 111 21.95 23.06 11.10
C TYR A 111 21.26 24.42 11.07
N ASN A 112 20.81 24.86 12.24
CA ASN A 112 20.09 26.11 12.44
C ASN A 112 21.02 27.17 13.02
#